data_AF-A0A3M1HWV6-F1
#
_entry.id   AF-A0A3M1HWV6-F1
#
_cell.length_a   1.000
_cell.length_b   1.000
_cell.length_c   1.000
_cell.angle_alpha   90.00
_cell.angle_beta   90.00
_cell.angle_gamma   90.00
#
_symmetry.space_group_name_H-M   'P 1'
#
loop_
_entity.id
_entity.type
_entity.pdbx_description
1 polymer ?
#
loop_
_entity_poly.entity_id
_entity_poly.type
_entity_poly.pdbx_seq_one_letter_code
_entity_poly.pdbx_strand_id
1 'polypeptide(L)' 'MNILGEKTMKKLCLVALFLTSLFFIGGCFTLNMNHNRRHIESIRDDLHELHQDFDLIVFDLEPMPSE' A
#
# COMPACT_ATOMS: atom_id res chain seq x y z
N MET A 1 -24.05 -12.01 -24.01
CA MET A 1 -22.69 -11.72 -23.48
C MET A 1 -22.84 -11.22 -22.05
N ASN A 2 -22.29 -11.96 -21.08
CA ASN A 2 -22.50 -11.73 -19.64
C ASN A 2 -21.76 -10.49 -19.13
N ILE A 3 -22.41 -9.33 -19.19
CA ILE A 3 -21.90 -8.05 -18.66
C ILE A 3 -21.57 -8.14 -17.16
N LEU A 4 -22.27 -9.02 -16.43
CA LEU A 4 -22.03 -9.28 -15.01
C LEU A 4 -20.71 -10.03 -14.76
N GLY A 5 -20.37 -11.00 -15.62
CA GLY A 5 -19.11 -11.74 -15.53
C GLY A 5 -17.90 -10.87 -15.86
N GLU A 6 -18.05 -9.96 -16.82
CA GLU A 6 -16.98 -9.02 -17.21
C GLU A 6 -16.66 -8.03 -16.08
N LYS A 7 -17.67 -7.48 -15.38
CA LYS A 7 -17.45 -6.60 -14.23
C LYS A 7 -16.77 -7.33 -13.06
N THR A 8 -17.16 -8.58 -12.80
CA THR A 8 -16.54 -9.39 -11.74
C THR A 8 -15.11 -9.76 -12.07
N MET A 9 -14.79 -10.11 -13.32
CA MET A 9 -13.41 -10.37 -13.75
C MET A 9 -12.52 -9.13 -13.66
N LYS A 10 -13.01 -7.95 -14.06
CA LYS A 10 -12.26 -6.69 -13.93
C LYS A 10 -11.93 -6.37 -12.48
N LYS A 11 -12.88 -6.55 -11.56
CA LYS A 11 -12.65 -6.39 -10.11
C LYS A 11 -11.62 -7.38 -9.59
N LEU A 12 -11.70 -8.64 -10.02
CA LEU A 12 -10.73 -9.68 -9.64
C LEU A 12 -9.32 -9.35 -10.14
N CYS A 13 -9.19 -8.88 -11.39
CA CYS A 13 -7.93 -8.41 -11.96
C CYS A 13 -7.36 -7.21 -11.19
N LEU A 14 -8.20 -6.24 -10.82
CA LEU A 14 -7.76 -5.09 -10.03
C LEU A 14 -7.27 -5.50 -8.64
N VAL A 15 -7.98 -6.41 -7.98
CA VAL A 15 -7.55 -6.96 -6.69
C VAL A 15 -6.24 -7.74 -6.84
N ALA A 16 -6.09 -8.56 -7.89
CA ALA A 16 -4.87 -9.30 -8.15
C ALA A 16 -3.68 -8.38 -8.45
N LEU A 17 -3.88 -7.32 -9.24
CA LEU A 17 -2.88 -6.28 -9.53
C LEU A 17 -2.47 -5.54 -8.26
N PHE A 18 -3.43 -5.15 -7.42
CA PHE A 18 -3.16 -4.51 -6.14
C PHE A 18 -2.36 -5.43 -5.21
N LEU A 19 -2.74 -6.71 -5.11
CA LEU A 19 -2.01 -7.68 -4.31
C LEU A 19 -0.59 -7.89 -4.85
N THR A 20 -0.41 -8.02 -6.17
CA THR A 20 0.93 -8.17 -6.77
C THR A 20 1.77 -6.92 -6.63
N SER A 21 1.19 -5.71 -6.70
CA SER A 21 1.93 -4.48 -6.40
C SER A 21 2.36 -4.42 -4.93
N LEU A 22 1.53 -4.87 -3.99
CA LEU A 22 1.91 -4.96 -2.58
C LEU A 22 3.06 -5.96 -2.36
N PHE A 23 3.11 -7.06 -3.12
CA PHE A 23 4.24 -8.00 -3.09
C PHE A 23 5.52 -7.42 -3.70
N PHE A 24 5.42 -6.55 -4.71
CA PHE A 24 6.58 -5.94 -5.37
C PHE A 24 7.14 -4.73 -4.63
N ILE A 25 6.27 -3.95 -3.96
CA ILE A 25 6.65 -2.71 -3.31
C ILE A 25 7.30 -2.95 -1.92
N GLY A 26 6.99 -4.06 -1.24
CA GLY A 26 7.36 -4.25 0.18
C GLY A 26 8.43 -5.29 0.52
N GLY A 27 9.08 -5.91 -0.47
CA GLY A 27 10.00 -7.04 -0.21
C GLY A 27 9.24 -8.33 0.17
N CYS A 28 9.83 -9.48 -0.14
CA CYS A 28 9.18 -10.77 0.03
C CYS A 28 8.67 -10.98 1.47
N PHE A 29 7.35 -10.96 1.68
CA PHE A 29 6.75 -11.53 2.88
C PHE A 29 7.08 -13.03 2.90
N THR A 30 7.97 -13.42 3.80
CA THR A 30 8.38 -14.83 3.97
C THR A 30 7.62 -15.46 5.13
N LEU A 31 7.84 -16.76 5.40
CA LEU A 31 7.33 -17.39 6.63
C LEU A 31 8.09 -16.91 7.89
N ASN A 32 9.18 -16.15 7.73
CA ASN A 32 9.94 -15.62 8.85
C ASN A 32 9.32 -14.31 9.36
N MET A 33 8.70 -14.39 10.54
CA MET A 33 8.08 -13.24 11.20
C MET A 33 9.04 -12.09 11.48
N ASN A 34 10.33 -12.35 11.74
CA ASN A 34 11.30 -11.29 11.99
C ASN A 34 11.68 -10.53 10.72
N HIS A 35 11.67 -11.20 9.57
CA HIS A 35 11.86 -10.56 8.27
C HIS A 35 10.64 -9.70 7.92
N ASN A 36 9.44 -10.23 8.15
CA ASN A 36 8.20 -9.50 7.89
C ASN A 36 8.02 -8.31 8.82
N ARG A 37 8.48 -8.39 10.08
CA ARG A 37 8.44 -7.28 11.04
C ARG A 37 9.20 -6.06 10.50
N ARG A 38 10.40 -6.26 9.95
CA ARG A 38 11.20 -5.17 9.36
C ARG A 38 10.54 -4.57 8.12
N HIS A 39 9.93 -5.41 7.28
CA HIS A 39 9.18 -4.92 6.12
C HIS A 39 7.93 -4.14 6.52
N ILE A 40 7.20 -4.60 7.54
CA ILE A 40 6.03 -3.88 8.07
C ILE A 40 6.45 -2.53 8.68
N GLU A 41 7.57 -2.49 9.41
CA GLU A 41 8.13 -1.23 9.92
C GLU A 41 8.52 -0.29 8.77
N SER A 42 9.23 -0.78 7.75
CA SER A 42 9.56 0.01 6.56
C SER A 42 8.33 0.55 5.83
N ILE A 43 7.33 -0.30 5.58
CA ILE A 43 6.07 0.10 4.91
C ILE A 43 5.32 1.13 5.77
N ARG A 44 5.34 0.99 7.09
CA ARG A 44 4.72 1.96 8.00
C ARG A 44 5.41 3.31 7.90
N ASP A 45 6.72 3.34 7.87
CA ASP A 45 7.50 4.57 7.77
C ASP A 45 7.26 5.24 6.41
N ASP A 46 7.28 4.48 5.31
CA ASP A 46 6.96 4.96 3.97
C ASP A 46 5.53 5.52 3.88
N LEU A 47 4.55 4.85 4.50
CA LEU A 47 3.16 5.32 4.56
C LEU A 47 3.01 6.58 5.41
N HIS A 48 3.82 6.73 6.45
CA HIS A 48 3.81 7.92 7.30
C HIS A 48 4.32 9.14 6.53
N GLU A 49 5.43 9.00 5.80
CA GLU A 49 5.96 10.04 4.94
C GLU A 49 4.97 10.41 3.82
N LEU A 50 4.40 9.40 3.14
CA LEU A 50 3.36 9.62 2.13
C LEU A 50 2.15 10.37 2.68
N HIS A 51 1.73 10.07 3.91
CA HIS A 51 0.60 10.75 4.54
C HIS A 51 0.91 12.22 4.83
N GLN A 52 2.12 12.53 5.33
CA GLN A 52 2.56 13.90 5.55
C GLN A 52 2.63 14.69 4.23
N ASP A 53 3.19 14.09 3.18
CA ASP A 53 3.22 14.68 1.85
C ASP A 53 1.82 14.92 1.29
N PHE A 54 0.91 13.97 1.49
CA PHE A 54 -0.49 14.11 1.07
C PHE A 54 -1.19 15.25 1.82
N ASP A 55 -1.00 15.34 3.13
CA ASP A 55 -1.60 16.38 3.96
C ASP A 55 -1.08 17.77 3.58
N LEU A 56 0.21 17.88 3.25
CA LEU A 56 0.79 19.11 2.74
C LEU A 56 0.22 19.48 1.37
N ILE A 57 0.18 18.53 0.41
CA ILE A 57 -0.23 18.82 -0.97
C ILE A 57 -1.74 19.08 -1.08
N VAL A 58 -2.56 18.35 -0.33
CA VAL A 58 -4.03 18.37 -0.47
C VAL A 58 -4.69 19.31 0.52
N PHE A 59 -4.16 19.39 1.74
CA PHE A 59 -4.77 20.16 2.83
C PHE A 59 -3.93 21.36 3.27
N ASP A 60 -2.74 21.58 2.68
CA ASP A 60 -1.79 22.64 3.06
C ASP A 60 -1.43 22.60 4.56
N LEU A 61 -1.39 21.38 5.11
CA LEU A 61 -1.05 21.14 6.52
C LEU A 61 0.44 20.79 6.61
N GLU A 62 1.21 21.66 7.28
CA GLU A 62 2.62 21.38 7.56
C GLU A 62 2.78 20.24 8.58
N PRO A 63 3.75 19.33 8.39
CA PRO A 63 4.01 18.25 9.32
C PRO A 63 4.44 18.81 10.68
N MET A 64 3.82 18.32 11.77
CA MET A 64 4.22 18.72 13.12
C MET A 64 5.62 18.16 13.45
N PRO A 65 6.47 18.94 14.16
CA PRO A 65 7.79 18.46 14.56
C PRO A 65 7.66 17.22 15.44
N SER A 66 8.41 16.16 15.11
CA SER A 66 8.52 14.98 15.97
C SER A 66 9.28 15.35 17.25
N GLU A 67 8.66 15.15 18.42
CA GLU A 67 9.31 15.27 19.74
C GLU A 67 10.39 14.20 19.98
#